data_AF-A0A814CSU2-F1
#
_entry.id   AF-A0A814CSU2-F1
#
_cell.length_a   1.000
_cell.length_b   1.000
_cell.length_c   1.000
_cell.angle_alpha   90.00
_cell.angle_beta   90.00
_cell.angle_gamma   90.00
#
_symmetry.space_group_name_H-M   'P 1'
#
loop_
_entity.id
_entity.type
_entity.pdbx_description
1 polymer ?
#
loop_
_entity_poly.entity_id
_entity_poly.type
_entity_poly.pdbx_seq_one_letter_code
_entity_poly.pdbx_strand_id
1 'polypeptide(L)'
;MNIKYLRSSHRFSYLFDEFSQRLTKRYFFCLRYNTNINSQLQRTHEYCKKHGFILNHSTIHTIRKYFTNMITSTFNHGIEQIDSNEKITDIKLQLTHVNALPSRTEQGIFLIIELGNLVEDVRYSLVSLLGKQIPSYAILHSKGYNISEQVRRSEGTVLIDHLAMELKHFLEQVSCK
;
A
#
# COMPACT_ATOMS: atom_id res chain seq x y z
N MET A 1 18.70 6.46 -18.20
CA MET A 1 18.79 5.54 -17.05
C MET A 1 19.30 4.19 -17.56
N ASN A 2 20.40 3.67 -17.04
CA ASN A 2 21.13 2.54 -17.65
C ASN A 2 20.56 1.18 -17.17
N ILE A 3 19.92 0.43 -18.08
CA ILE A 3 19.19 -0.83 -17.83
C ILE A 3 20.08 -1.89 -17.14
N LYS A 4 21.41 -1.80 -17.27
CA LYS A 4 22.37 -2.69 -16.59
C LYS A 4 22.28 -2.66 -15.06
N TYR A 5 21.84 -1.56 -14.44
CA TYR A 5 21.72 -1.47 -12.98
C TYR A 5 20.47 -2.17 -12.41
N LEU A 6 19.44 -2.43 -13.22
CA LEU A 6 18.23 -3.12 -12.76
C LEU A 6 18.45 -4.64 -12.65
N ARG A 7 19.34 -5.21 -13.47
CA ARG A 7 19.67 -6.65 -13.47
C ARG A 7 20.55 -7.11 -12.31
N SER A 8 21.33 -6.21 -11.68
CA SER A 8 22.24 -6.55 -10.58
C SER A 8 21.60 -6.48 -9.19
N SER A 9 20.33 -6.08 -9.11
CA SER A 9 19.65 -5.88 -7.84
C SER A 9 19.11 -7.20 -7.28
N HIS A 10 19.88 -7.85 -6.40
CA HIS A 10 19.42 -8.94 -5.51
C HIS A 10 18.29 -8.51 -4.53
N ARG A 11 17.53 -7.43 -4.81
CA ARG A 11 16.55 -6.82 -3.89
C ARG A 11 15.14 -7.36 -3.99
N PHE A 12 14.80 -8.16 -5.01
CA PHE A 12 13.43 -8.67 -5.18
C PHE A 12 13.03 -9.71 -4.13
N SER A 13 13.95 -10.58 -3.71
CA SER A 13 13.70 -11.55 -2.63
C SER A 13 13.33 -10.84 -1.33
N TYR A 14 14.03 -9.75 -1.01
CA TYR A 14 13.80 -8.96 0.20
C TYR A 14 12.41 -8.33 0.25
N LEU A 15 11.92 -7.79 -0.87
CA LEU A 15 10.58 -7.18 -0.93
C LEU A 15 9.48 -8.22 -0.68
N PHE A 16 9.64 -9.43 -1.22
CA PHE A 16 8.69 -10.52 -0.98
C PHE A 16 8.77 -11.03 0.47
N ASP A 17 9.97 -11.12 1.03
CA ASP A 17 10.17 -11.53 2.41
C ASP A 17 9.59 -10.50 3.38
N GLU A 18 9.72 -9.20 3.10
CA GLU A 18 9.10 -8.12 3.88
C GLU A 18 7.57 -8.18 3.79
N PHE A 19 7.01 -8.33 2.58
CA PHE A 19 5.57 -8.51 2.38
C PHE A 19 5.05 -9.75 3.12
N SER A 20 5.76 -10.87 3.02
CA SER A 20 5.45 -12.12 3.72
C SER A 20 5.52 -11.97 5.23
N GLN A 21 6.52 -11.26 5.76
CA GLN A 21 6.62 -10.97 7.19
C GLN A 21 5.45 -10.10 7.67
N ARG A 22 4.99 -9.13 6.88
CA ARG A 22 3.81 -8.31 7.19
C ARG A 22 2.51 -9.13 7.17
N LEU A 23 2.32 -10.00 6.17
CA LEU A 23 1.20 -10.94 6.13
C LEU A 23 1.23 -11.90 7.33
N THR A 24 2.39 -12.46 7.65
CA THR A 24 2.58 -13.42 8.75
C THR A 24 2.31 -12.77 10.11
N LYS A 25 2.79 -11.54 10.33
CA LYS A 25 2.60 -10.79 11.58
C LYS A 25 1.16 -10.30 11.81
N ARG A 26 0.36 -10.05 10.76
CA ARG A 26 -1.00 -9.49 10.90
C ARG A 26 -2.14 -10.48 10.68
N TYR A 27 -1.96 -11.55 9.92
CA TYR A 27 -3.08 -12.41 9.50
C TYR A 27 -3.05 -13.83 10.07
N PHE A 28 -1.94 -14.28 10.66
CA PHE A 28 -1.84 -15.63 11.22
C PHE A 28 -1.90 -15.60 12.75
N PHE A 29 -3.08 -15.31 13.29
CA PHE A 29 -3.40 -15.61 14.68
C PHE A 29 -4.84 -16.11 14.80
N CYS A 30 -5.02 -17.42 14.64
CA CYS A 30 -6.16 -18.24 15.09
C CYS A 30 -5.78 -19.70 14.77
N LEU A 31 -5.72 -20.69 15.66
CA LEU A 31 -6.23 -20.87 17.01
C LEU A 31 -5.16 -21.59 17.83
N ARG A 32 -4.89 -21.13 19.05
CA ARG A 32 -4.21 -21.96 20.06
C ARG A 32 -5.26 -22.89 20.68
N TYR A 33 -4.93 -24.18 20.65
CA TYR A 33 -5.69 -25.30 21.20
C TYR A 33 -6.22 -24.98 22.60
N ASN A 34 -7.55 -25.02 22.79
CA ASN A 34 -8.15 -25.15 24.10
C ASN A 34 -8.96 -26.46 24.09
N THR A 35 -8.59 -27.40 24.95
CA THR A 35 -9.02 -28.81 24.94
C THR A 35 -10.42 -29.01 25.52
N ASN A 36 -11.37 -28.17 25.11
CA ASN A 36 -12.79 -28.38 25.39
C ASN A 36 -13.63 -27.83 24.23
N ILE A 37 -13.62 -28.56 23.10
CA ILE A 37 -14.20 -28.11 21.84
C ILE A 37 -15.70 -28.42 21.83
N ASN A 38 -16.51 -27.36 21.80
CA ASN A 38 -17.93 -27.41 21.47
C ASN A 38 -18.10 -28.07 20.09
N SER A 39 -18.99 -29.06 19.95
CA SER A 39 -19.24 -29.82 18.71
C SER A 39 -19.49 -28.95 17.47
N GLN A 40 -20.02 -27.73 17.66
CA GLN A 40 -20.20 -26.75 16.60
C GLN A 40 -18.87 -26.23 16.03
N LEU A 41 -17.87 -25.99 16.87
CA LEU A 41 -16.57 -25.47 16.44
C LEU A 41 -15.79 -26.50 15.62
N GLN A 42 -15.91 -27.79 15.96
CA GLN A 42 -15.33 -28.88 15.18
C GLN A 42 -16.00 -29.00 13.80
N ARG A 43 -17.33 -28.87 13.74
CA ARG A 43 -18.07 -28.85 12.46
C ARG A 43 -17.63 -27.67 11.58
N THR A 44 -17.48 -26.48 12.15
CA THR A 44 -16.98 -25.30 11.42
C THR A 44 -15.55 -25.49 10.94
N HIS A 45 -14.67 -26.06 11.77
CA HIS A 45 -13.29 -26.34 11.38
C HIS A 45 -13.22 -27.32 10.19
N GLU A 46 -13.95 -28.43 10.26
CA GLU A 46 -13.98 -29.41 9.18
C GLU A 46 -14.59 -28.84 7.89
N TYR A 47 -15.62 -27.99 8.00
CA TYR A 47 -16.16 -27.25 6.86
C TYR A 47 -15.09 -26.34 6.23
N CYS A 48 -14.43 -25.51 7.04
CA CYS A 48 -13.38 -24.60 6.56
C CYS A 48 -12.21 -25.36 5.93
N LYS A 49 -11.82 -26.49 6.51
CA LYS A 49 -10.77 -27.37 6.00
C LYS A 49 -11.16 -27.98 4.65
N LYS A 50 -12.36 -28.55 4.58
CA LYS A 50 -12.91 -29.17 3.36
C LYS A 50 -13.01 -28.17 2.20
N HIS A 51 -13.35 -26.91 2.49
CA HIS A 51 -13.52 -25.87 1.49
C HIS A 51 -12.28 -24.99 1.27
N GLY A 52 -11.12 -25.38 1.81
CA GLY A 52 -9.84 -24.69 1.51
C GLY A 52 -9.67 -23.32 2.18
N PHE A 53 -10.49 -22.99 3.18
CA PHE A 53 -10.36 -21.75 3.96
C PHE A 53 -9.23 -21.82 5.01
N ILE A 54 -8.71 -23.03 5.29
CA ILE A 54 -7.57 -23.22 6.18
C ILE A 54 -6.29 -23.35 5.36
N LEU A 55 -5.48 -22.28 5.37
CA LEU A 55 -4.18 -22.25 4.71
C LEU A 55 -3.13 -22.90 5.62
N ASN A 56 -2.68 -24.10 5.27
CA ASN A 56 -1.57 -24.75 5.96
C ASN A 56 -0.22 -24.26 5.42
N HIS A 57 0.88 -24.66 6.07
CA HIS A 57 2.23 -24.25 5.66
C HIS A 57 2.57 -24.60 4.20
N SER A 58 2.12 -25.75 3.68
CA SER A 58 2.40 -26.13 2.28
C SER A 58 1.58 -25.32 1.29
N THR A 59 0.32 -25.00 1.62
CA THR A 59 -0.52 -24.08 0.83
C THR A 59 0.09 -22.69 0.78
N ILE A 60 0.52 -22.13 1.92
CA ILE A 60 1.18 -20.82 1.97
C ILE A 60 2.48 -20.82 1.17
N HIS A 61 3.29 -21.88 1.30
CA HIS A 61 4.52 -22.03 0.52
C HIS A 61 4.23 -22.05 -0.99
N THR A 62 3.17 -22.74 -1.40
CA THR A 62 2.72 -22.82 -2.80
C THR A 62 2.27 -21.44 -3.31
N ILE A 63 1.44 -20.74 -2.54
CA ILE A 63 1.00 -19.37 -2.84
C ILE A 63 2.22 -18.46 -3.01
N ARG A 64 3.16 -18.51 -2.07
CA ARG A 64 4.41 -17.74 -2.14
C ARG A 64 5.21 -18.02 -3.41
N LYS A 65 5.40 -19.30 -3.77
CA LYS A 65 6.10 -19.69 -4.99
C LYS A 65 5.39 -19.14 -6.23
N TYR A 66 4.06 -19.24 -6.28
CA TYR A 66 3.26 -18.71 -7.38
C TYR A 66 3.41 -17.19 -7.52
N PHE A 67 3.26 -16.44 -6.42
CA PHE A 67 3.45 -14.99 -6.43
C PHE A 67 4.87 -14.57 -6.84
N THR A 68 5.89 -15.27 -6.35
CA THR A 68 7.29 -14.97 -6.72
C THR A 68 7.53 -15.19 -8.21
N ASN A 69 7.02 -16.28 -8.77
CA ASN A 69 7.12 -16.57 -10.19
C ASN A 69 6.37 -15.51 -11.02
N MET A 70 5.16 -15.12 -10.60
CA MET A 70 4.36 -14.10 -11.27
C MET A 70 5.06 -12.73 -11.28
N ILE A 71 5.60 -12.28 -10.14
CA ILE A 71 6.35 -11.01 -10.05
C ILE A 71 7.62 -11.08 -10.91
N THR A 72 8.38 -12.17 -10.84
CA THR A 72 9.63 -12.33 -11.60
C THR A 72 9.36 -12.32 -13.11
N SER A 73 8.33 -13.04 -13.55
CA SER A 73 7.86 -13.03 -14.94
C SER A 73 7.47 -11.64 -15.40
N THR A 74 6.64 -10.94 -14.61
CA THR A 74 6.18 -9.58 -14.91
C THR A 74 7.36 -8.60 -14.97
N PHE A 75 8.34 -8.73 -14.07
CA PHE A 75 9.52 -7.87 -14.04
C PHE A 75 10.41 -8.08 -15.26
N ASN A 76 10.75 -9.33 -15.58
CA ASN A 76 11.54 -9.64 -16.77
C ASN A 76 10.84 -9.12 -18.03
N HIS A 77 9.52 -9.29 -18.12
CA HIS A 77 8.74 -8.80 -19.23
C HIS A 77 8.67 -7.27 -19.31
N GLY A 78 8.45 -6.58 -18.18
CA GLY A 78 8.41 -5.12 -18.13
C GLY A 78 9.76 -4.45 -18.42
N ILE A 79 10.87 -5.17 -18.23
CA ILE A 79 12.20 -4.74 -18.68
C ILE A 79 12.41 -4.98 -20.18
N GLU A 80 11.76 -6.00 -20.75
CA GLU A 80 11.86 -6.38 -22.17
C GLU A 80 10.91 -5.57 -23.09
N GLN A 81 9.74 -5.14 -22.61
CA GLN A 81 8.74 -4.40 -23.39
C GLN A 81 8.84 -2.87 -23.27
N ILE A 82 10.00 -2.30 -23.59
CA ILE A 82 10.04 -0.87 -23.97
C ILE A 82 9.51 -0.67 -25.41
N ASP A 83 9.36 -1.73 -26.24
CA ASP A 83 9.10 -1.58 -27.68
C ASP A 83 8.03 -2.49 -28.35
N SER A 84 7.18 -3.26 -27.66
CA SER A 84 6.07 -3.95 -28.40
C SER A 84 4.90 -4.43 -27.53
N ASN A 85 3.69 -4.15 -28.01
CA ASN A 85 2.33 -4.61 -27.65
C ASN A 85 2.09 -5.30 -26.29
N GLU A 86 1.13 -4.71 -25.56
CA GLU A 86 0.53 -5.13 -24.28
C GLU A 86 0.26 -6.63 -24.18
N LYS A 87 1.09 -7.33 -23.41
CA LYS A 87 0.68 -8.58 -22.77
C LYS A 87 0.06 -8.23 -21.43
N ILE A 88 -1.22 -8.52 -21.25
CA ILE A 88 -1.91 -8.35 -19.96
C ILE A 88 -1.29 -9.33 -18.97
N THR A 89 -0.61 -8.81 -17.95
CA THR A 89 -0.13 -9.57 -16.79
C THR A 89 -1.07 -9.34 -15.60
N ASP A 90 -1.29 -10.37 -14.79
CA ASP A 90 -2.15 -10.28 -13.59
C ASP A 90 -1.63 -9.26 -12.55
N ILE A 91 -0.34 -8.90 -12.64
CA ILE A 91 0.30 -7.84 -11.86
C ILE A 91 0.76 -6.74 -12.79
N LYS A 92 0.50 -5.47 -12.42
CA LYS A 92 1.07 -4.31 -13.08
C LYS A 92 2.31 -3.82 -12.32
N LEU A 93 3.42 -3.66 -13.03
CA LEU A 93 4.61 -2.97 -12.50
C LEU A 93 4.64 -1.54 -13.03
N GLN A 94 4.33 -0.57 -12.18
CA GLN A 94 4.36 0.86 -12.53
C GLN A 94 5.59 1.53 -11.91
N LEU A 95 6.24 2.40 -12.69
CA LEU A 95 7.31 3.24 -12.17
C LEU A 95 6.72 4.34 -11.29
N THR A 96 7.28 4.51 -10.09
CA THR A 96 6.88 5.56 -9.14
C THR A 96 7.70 6.84 -9.28
N HIS A 97 8.73 6.83 -10.14
CA HIS A 97 9.71 7.91 -10.29
C HIS A 97 10.46 8.30 -9.00
N VAL A 98 10.42 7.45 -7.96
CA VAL A 98 11.19 7.61 -6.72
C VAL A 98 12.49 6.81 -6.82
N ASN A 99 13.62 7.52 -6.89
CA ASN A 99 14.93 6.90 -7.17
C ASN A 99 15.75 6.59 -5.90
N ALA A 100 15.38 7.15 -4.74
CA ALA A 100 16.11 6.96 -3.50
C ALA A 100 15.18 7.07 -2.29
N LEU A 101 15.60 6.45 -1.18
CA LEU A 101 14.99 6.66 0.13
C LEU A 101 15.42 8.02 0.70
N PRO A 102 14.64 8.61 1.63
CA PRO A 102 14.99 9.88 2.26
C PRO A 102 16.37 9.86 2.91
N SER A 103 17.14 10.92 2.67
CA SER A 103 18.55 11.09 3.06
C SER A 103 18.73 12.00 4.28
N ARG A 104 17.65 12.57 4.82
CA ARG A 104 17.63 13.61 5.86
C ARG A 104 18.30 14.92 5.41
N THR A 105 18.44 15.12 4.11
CA THR A 105 18.85 16.41 3.53
C THR A 105 17.64 17.24 3.09
N GLU A 106 16.47 16.62 3.02
CA GLU A 106 15.22 17.21 2.61
C GLU A 106 14.76 18.25 3.65
N GLN A 107 14.46 19.46 3.18
CA GLN A 107 14.03 20.59 4.00
C GLN A 107 12.92 21.36 3.29
N GLY A 108 12.05 22.01 4.05
CA GLY A 108 10.99 22.85 3.53
C GLY A 108 9.63 22.50 4.11
N ILE A 109 8.61 23.25 3.69
CA ILE A 109 7.22 23.05 4.10
C ILE A 109 6.44 22.49 2.91
N PHE A 110 5.74 21.39 3.12
CA PHE A 110 5.06 20.63 2.09
C PHE A 110 3.60 20.40 2.47
N LEU A 111 2.71 20.50 1.48
CA LEU A 111 1.34 20.05 1.56
C LEU A 111 1.29 18.58 1.13
N ILE A 112 0.70 17.73 1.98
CA ILE A 112 0.44 16.33 1.72
C ILE A 112 -1.06 16.14 1.59
N ILE A 113 -1.49 15.42 0.55
CA ILE A 113 -2.88 15.05 0.31
C ILE A 113 -2.96 13.53 0.34
N GLU A 114 -3.76 12.98 1.24
CA GLU A 114 -4.02 11.55 1.36
C GLU A 114 -5.47 11.30 0.94
N LEU A 115 -5.70 10.50 -0.11
CA LEU A 115 -7.03 10.14 -0.61
C LEU A 115 -7.28 8.64 -0.42
N GLY A 116 -8.51 8.28 -0.03
CA GLY A 116 -8.94 6.89 0.10
C GLY A 116 -8.48 6.21 1.39
N ASN A 117 -8.31 6.97 2.47
CA ASN A 117 -8.03 6.41 3.78
C ASN A 117 -9.31 5.82 4.41
N LEU A 118 -9.17 4.88 5.35
CA LEU A 118 -10.30 4.15 5.95
C LEU A 118 -11.07 4.95 6.99
N VAL A 119 -10.44 5.96 7.59
CA VAL A 119 -11.02 6.76 8.69
C VAL A 119 -11.67 8.04 8.17
N GLU A 120 -11.02 8.70 7.21
CA GLU A 120 -11.46 9.93 6.55
C GLU A 120 -11.21 9.75 5.04
N ASP A 121 -12.13 10.20 4.20
CA ASP A 121 -12.02 9.99 2.74
C ASP A 121 -10.83 10.78 2.14
N VAL A 122 -10.57 11.99 2.63
CA VAL A 122 -9.40 12.80 2.29
C VAL A 122 -8.77 13.44 3.53
N ARG A 123 -7.44 13.58 3.54
CA ARG A 123 -6.70 14.35 4.53
C ARG A 123 -5.70 15.30 3.89
N TYR A 124 -5.69 16.53 4.38
CA TYR A 124 -4.69 17.54 4.04
C TYR A 124 -3.78 17.77 5.25
N SER A 125 -2.47 17.72 5.03
CA SER A 125 -1.47 17.95 6.07
C SER A 125 -0.38 18.90 5.60
N LEU A 126 -0.05 19.89 6.43
CA LEU A 126 1.12 20.73 6.24
C LEU A 126 2.26 20.17 7.09
N VAL A 127 3.35 19.76 6.44
CA VAL A 127 4.49 19.09 7.08
C VAL A 127 5.76 19.89 6.81
N SER A 128 6.51 20.19 7.86
CA SER A 128 7.84 20.78 7.78
C SER A 128 8.88 19.68 7.85
N LEU A 129 9.74 19.57 6.83
CA LEU A 129 10.95 18.76 6.86
C LEU A 129 12.10 19.60 7.43
N LEU A 130 12.79 19.04 8.43
CA LEU A 130 13.80 19.73 9.24
C LEU A 130 15.22 19.21 8.94
N GLY A 131 15.38 18.44 7.86
CA GLY A 131 16.66 17.86 7.46
C GLY A 131 17.28 16.97 8.53
N LYS A 132 18.49 17.34 8.97
CA LYS A 132 19.29 16.56 9.94
C LYS A 132 18.82 16.69 11.39
N GLN A 133 17.83 17.54 11.69
CA GLN A 133 17.29 17.69 13.03
C GLN A 133 16.56 16.42 13.51
N ILE A 134 16.32 16.33 14.82
CA ILE A 134 15.56 15.24 15.45
C ILE A 134 14.44 15.88 16.28
N PRO A 135 13.16 15.68 15.93
CA PRO A 135 12.67 14.88 14.80
C PRO A 135 13.02 15.51 13.44
N SER A 136 13.15 14.69 12.39
CA SER A 136 13.50 15.17 11.04
C SER A 136 12.32 15.81 10.30
N TYR A 137 11.13 15.80 10.90
CA TYR A 137 9.93 16.45 10.40
C TYR A 137 9.00 16.86 11.56
N ALA A 138 8.12 17.81 11.29
CA ALA A 138 7.03 18.22 12.18
C ALA A 138 5.73 18.37 11.35
N ILE A 139 4.61 17.90 11.90
CA ILE A 139 3.28 18.13 11.32
C ILE A 139 2.78 19.46 11.89
N LEU A 140 2.68 20.48 11.03
CA LEU A 140 2.27 21.84 11.42
C LEU A 140 0.74 21.93 11.55
N HIS A 141 0.03 21.31 10.62
CA HIS A 141 -1.42 21.25 10.63
C HIS A 141 -1.89 19.99 9.88
N SER A 142 -2.97 19.37 10.33
CA SER A 142 -3.53 18.20 9.67
C SER A 142 -5.03 18.13 9.93
N LYS A 143 -5.81 17.88 8.89
CA LYS A 143 -7.26 17.81 8.98
C LYS A 143 -7.80 16.92 7.88
N GLY A 144 -8.67 15.98 8.25
CA GLY A 144 -9.42 15.21 7.27
C GLY A 144 -10.85 15.69 7.09
N TYR A 145 -11.39 15.24 5.97
CA TYR A 145 -12.72 15.56 5.49
C TYR A 145 -13.36 14.27 4.95
N ASN A 146 -14.68 14.19 5.09
CA ASN A 146 -15.46 13.07 4.59
C ASN A 146 -16.19 13.50 3.32
N ILE A 147 -16.14 12.64 2.31
CA ILE A 147 -16.74 12.87 1.01
C ILE A 147 -18.07 12.13 0.99
N SER A 148 -19.15 12.86 0.73
CA SER A 148 -20.48 12.26 0.66
C SER A 148 -20.56 11.18 -0.43
N GLU A 149 -21.43 10.19 -0.23
CA GLU A 149 -21.59 9.08 -1.19
C GLU A 149 -21.94 9.56 -2.60
N GLN A 150 -22.74 10.63 -2.69
CA GLN A 150 -23.11 11.23 -3.97
C GLN A 150 -21.89 11.79 -4.72
N VAL A 151 -20.95 12.42 -4.01
CA VAL A 151 -19.71 12.95 -4.60
C VAL A 151 -18.71 11.82 -4.91
N ARG A 152 -18.67 10.75 -4.12
CA ARG A 152 -17.81 9.58 -4.42
C ARG A 152 -18.23 8.86 -5.71
N ARG A 153 -19.53 8.83 -6.01
CA ARG A 153 -20.11 8.18 -7.19
C ARG A 153 -20.41 9.14 -8.34
N SER A 154 -20.08 10.42 -8.22
CA SER A 154 -20.29 11.39 -9.30
C SER A 154 -19.20 11.30 -10.37
N GLU A 155 -19.33 12.12 -11.40
CA GLU A 155 -18.27 12.37 -12.37
C GLU A 155 -16.97 12.82 -11.70
N GLY A 156 -15.83 12.45 -12.28
CA GLY A 156 -14.52 12.75 -11.72
C GLY A 156 -14.26 14.26 -11.55
N THR A 157 -14.87 15.10 -12.39
CA THR A 157 -14.80 16.56 -12.28
C THR A 157 -15.42 17.06 -10.99
N VAL A 158 -16.60 16.55 -10.62
CA VAL A 158 -17.31 16.92 -9.39
C VAL A 158 -16.49 16.53 -8.15
N LEU A 159 -15.84 15.36 -8.17
CA LEU A 159 -14.94 14.93 -7.10
C LEU A 159 -13.73 15.86 -6.99
N ILE A 160 -13.09 16.19 -8.11
CA ILE A 160 -11.91 17.09 -8.12
C ILE A 160 -12.29 18.50 -7.64
N ASP A 161 -13.42 19.04 -8.06
CA ASP A 161 -13.92 20.35 -7.62
C ASP A 161 -14.18 20.36 -6.11
N HIS A 162 -14.76 19.29 -5.58
CA HIS A 162 -14.96 19.12 -4.13
C HIS A 162 -13.63 19.11 -3.38
N LEU A 163 -12.65 18.33 -3.83
CA LEU A 163 -11.30 18.28 -3.25
C LEU A 163 -10.58 19.63 -3.32
N ALA A 164 -10.75 20.39 -4.40
CA ALA A 164 -10.16 21.71 -4.55
C ALA A 164 -10.79 22.73 -3.58
N MET A 165 -12.11 22.66 -3.39
CA MET A 165 -12.83 23.51 -2.43
C MET A 165 -12.42 23.21 -0.98
N GLU A 166 -12.31 21.94 -0.61
CA GLU A 166 -11.84 21.54 0.73
C GLU A 166 -10.39 21.94 0.97
N LEU A 167 -9.53 21.80 -0.05
CA LEU A 167 -8.16 22.30 0.00
C LEU A 167 -8.11 23.81 0.23
N LYS A 168 -8.95 24.59 -0.48
CA LYS A 168 -9.05 26.03 -0.28
C LYS A 168 -9.41 26.36 1.18
N HIS A 169 -10.44 25.72 1.73
CA HIS A 169 -10.85 25.92 3.12
C HIS A 169 -9.76 25.51 4.13
N PHE A 170 -9.00 24.44 3.83
CA PHE A 170 -7.85 24.04 4.63
C PHE A 170 -6.77 25.12 4.62
N LEU A 171 -6.40 25.66 3.45
CA LEU A 171 -5.38 26.69 3.33
C LEU A 171 -5.80 27.99 4.02
N GLU A 172 -7.06 28.40 3.92
CA GLU A 172 -7.59 29.58 4.62
C GLU A 172 -7.45 29.46 6.15
N GLN A 173 -7.68 28.26 6.71
CA GLN A 173 -7.49 28.00 8.15
C GLN A 173 -6.04 28.10 8.61
N VAL A 174 -5.10 27.83 7.70
CA VAL A 174 -3.65 27.87 7.97
C VAL A 174 -3.07 29.26 7.71
N SER A 175 -3.54 29.98 6.69
CA SER A 175 -3.07 31.34 6.35
C SER A 175 -3.58 32.43 7.29
N CYS A 176 -4.66 32.19 8.02
CA CYS A 176 -5.16 33.12 9.05
C CYS A 176 -4.51 32.91 10.44
N LYS A 177 -3.36 32.24 10.51
CA LYS A 177 -2.54 32.07 11.73
C LYS A 177 -1.15 32.65 11.52
#